data_AF-A0A939ANZ6-F1
#
_entry.id   AF-A0A939ANZ6-F1
#
_cell.length_a   1.000
_cell.length_b   1.000
_cell.length_c   1.000
_cell.angle_alpha   90.00
_cell.angle_beta   90.00
_cell.angle_gamma   90.00
#
_symmetry.space_group_name_H-M   'P 1'
#
loop_
_entity.id
_entity.type
_entity.pdbx_description
1 polymer ?
#
loop_
_entity_poly.entity_id
_entity_poly.type
_entity_poly.pdbx_seq_one_letter_code
_entity_poly.pdbx_strand_id
1 'polypeptide(L)' 'MAQNRPQDVNVYSGRHYNTDKQLYAEFTRRTGIKVNLLEGKDDELIQRLKSEGSKSKADLLVLV' A
#
# COMPACT_ATOMS: atom_id res chain seq x y z
N MET A 1 28.83 -1.03 3.37
CA MET A 1 28.11 -1.20 2.09
C MET A 1 26.66 -1.52 2.42
N ALA A 2 25.81 -0.50 2.63
CA ALA A 2 24.39 -0.74 2.88
C ALA A 2 23.75 -1.14 1.54
N GLN A 3 23.28 -2.37 1.44
CA GLN A 3 22.54 -2.82 0.26
C GLN A 3 21.29 -1.95 0.13
N ASN A 4 21.22 -1.13 -0.91
CA ASN A 4 20.03 -0.41 -1.31
C ASN A 4 19.00 -1.42 -1.83
N ARG A 5 18.33 -2.13 -0.91
CA ARG A 5 17.18 -2.98 -1.24
C ARG A 5 16.11 -2.06 -1.84
N PRO A 6 15.46 -2.42 -2.95
CA PRO A 6 14.29 -1.69 -3.40
C PRO A 6 13.32 -1.61 -2.22
N GLN A 7 13.09 -0.39 -1.76
CA GLN A 7 12.15 -0.11 -0.70
C GLN A 7 10.78 -0.22 -1.35
N ASP A 8 9.98 -1.17 -0.89
CA ASP A 8 8.61 -1.35 -1.34
C ASP A 8 7.69 -1.00 -0.17
N VAL A 9 6.57 -0.31 -0.44
CA VAL A 9 5.54 0.02 0.54
C VAL A 9 4.23 -0.61 0.10
N ASN A 10 3.59 -1.37 0.99
CA ASN A 10 2.32 -2.02 0.72
C ASN A 10 1.17 -1.17 1.29
N VAL A 11 0.29 -0.72 0.40
CA VAL A 11 -0.84 0.14 0.74
C VAL A 11 -2.12 -0.64 0.54
N TYR A 12 -2.92 -0.79 1.58
CA TYR A 12 -4.27 -1.35 1.50
C TYR A 12 -5.24 -0.17 1.40
N SER A 13 -6.03 -0.11 0.34
CA SER A 13 -6.91 1.03 0.07
C SER A 13 -8.34 0.62 -0.23
N GLY A 14 -9.26 1.19 0.55
CA GLY A 14 -10.71 1.22 0.32
C GLY A 14 -11.12 2.21 -0.78
N ARG A 15 -10.19 3.05 -1.24
CA ARG A 15 -10.43 4.07 -2.25
C ARG A 15 -10.19 3.49 -3.64
N HIS A 16 -11.13 3.75 -4.53
CA HIS A 16 -11.07 3.33 -5.93
C HIS A 16 -11.09 4.54 -6.88
N TYR A 17 -10.17 5.49 -6.67
CA TYR A 17 -10.03 6.64 -7.55
C TYR A 17 -8.82 6.52 -8.46
N ASN A 18 -9.02 6.77 -9.76
CA ASN A 18 -7.93 6.76 -10.74
C ASN A 18 -6.84 7.81 -10.44
N THR A 19 -7.18 8.88 -9.72
CA THR A 19 -6.23 9.90 -9.26
C THR A 19 -5.20 9.35 -8.26
N ASP A 20 -5.59 8.38 -7.44
CA ASP A 20 -4.69 7.81 -6.41
C ASP A 20 -3.58 6.98 -7.07
N LYS A 21 -3.89 6.31 -8.19
CA LYS A 21 -2.90 5.58 -8.99
C LYS A 21 -1.84 6.52 -9.56
N GLN A 22 -2.24 7.70 -10.03
CA GLN A 22 -1.30 8.72 -10.50
C GLN A 22 -0.44 9.24 -9.35
N LEU A 23 -1.02 9.47 -8.18
CA LEU A 23 -0.27 9.88 -6.98
C LEU A 23 0.80 8.85 -6.59
N TYR A 24 0.46 7.56 -6.57
CA TYR A 24 1.44 6.50 -6.25
C TYR A 24 2.53 6.35 -7.30
N ALA A 25 2.20 6.54 -8.59
CA ALA A 25 3.19 6.56 -9.67
C ALA A 25 4.15 7.76 -9.54
N GLU A 26 3.62 8.94 -9.23
CA GLU A 26 4.40 10.15 -8.95
C GLU A 26 5.33 9.97 -7.73
N PHE A 27 4.81 9.39 -6.65
CA PHE A 27 5.60 9.04 -5.47
C PHE A 27 6.75 8.10 -5.86
N THR A 28 6.44 7.00 -6.55
CA THR A 28 7.44 6.02 -6.99
C THR A 28 8.51 6.66 -7.87
N ARG A 29 8.10 7.55 -8.79
CA ARG A 29 9.05 8.27 -9.67
C ARG A 29 9.98 9.20 -8.89
N ARG A 30 9.48 9.86 -7.84
CA ARG A 30 10.26 10.83 -7.05
C ARG A 30 11.19 10.16 -6.04
N THR A 31 10.78 9.06 -5.44
CA THR A 31 11.50 8.43 -4.32
C THR A 31 12.25 7.16 -4.73
N GLY A 32 11.87 6.54 -5.85
CA GLY A 32 12.34 5.21 -6.24
C GLY A 32 11.74 4.07 -5.42
N ILE A 33 10.79 4.37 -4.51
CA ILE A 33 10.12 3.39 -3.65
C ILE A 33 8.90 2.84 -4.38
N LYS A 34 8.82 1.53 -4.56
CA LYS A 34 7.69 0.91 -5.25
C LYS A 34 6.47 0.86 -4.33
N VAL A 35 5.31 1.22 -4.86
CA VAL A 35 4.03 1.07 -4.14
C VAL A 35 3.32 -0.20 -4.59
N ASN A 36 3.08 -1.12 -3.66
CA ASN A 36 2.24 -2.30 -3.85
C ASN A 36 0.84 -1.98 -3.33
N LEU A 37 -0.07 -1.62 -4.24
CA LEU A 37 -1.45 -1.27 -3.89
C LEU A 37 -2.33 -2.52 -3.86
N LEU A 38 -3.04 -2.71 -2.75
CA LEU A 38 -4.11 -3.69 -2.61
C LEU A 38 -5.43 -2.95 -2.44
N GLU A 39 -6.25 -2.99 -3.48
CA GLU A 39 -7.57 -2.38 -3.50
C GLU A 39 -8.63 -3.40 -3.01
N GLY A 40 -9.59 -2.96 -2.20
CA GLY A 40 -10.68 -3.82 -1.71
C GLY A 40 -11.70 -3.02 -0.91
N LYS A 41 -12.80 -3.64 -0.49
CA LYS A 41 -13.78 -2.95 0.39
C LYS A 41 -13.21 -2.75 1.78
N ASP A 42 -13.58 -1.66 2.44
CA ASP A 42 -13.10 -1.29 3.77
C ASP A 42 -13.23 -2.44 4.79
N ASP A 43 -14.42 -3.05 4.88
CA ASP A 43 -14.66 -4.18 5.78
C ASP A 43 -13.78 -5.40 5.45
N GLU A 44 -13.57 -5.69 4.17
CA GLU A 44 -12.73 -6.82 3.73
C GLU A 44 -11.26 -6.57 4.08
N LEU A 45 -10.78 -5.34 3.88
CA LEU A 45 -9.41 -4.94 4.21
C LEU A 45 -9.17 -4.97 5.73
N ILE A 46 -10.12 -4.50 6.53
CA ILE A 46 -10.04 -4.54 8.00
C ILE A 46 -10.04 -6.00 8.49
N GLN A 47 -10.94 -6.84 7.97
CA GLN A 47 -10.98 -8.26 8.34
C GLN A 47 -9.68 -8.98 7.97
N ARG A 48 -9.16 -8.70 6.78
CA ARG A 48 -7.87 -9.23 6.34
C ARG A 48 -6.74 -8.78 7.24
N LEU A 49 -6.65 -7.49 7.57
CA LEU A 49 -5.61 -6.96 8.47
C LEU A 49 -5.67 -7.64 9.85
N LYS A 50 -6.88 -7.79 10.41
CA LYS A 50 -7.11 -8.50 11.69
C LYS A 50 -6.70 -9.97 11.61
N SER A 51 -7.02 -10.64 10.51
CA SER A 51 -6.67 -12.04 10.27
C SER A 51 -5.16 -12.24 10.09
N GLU A 52 -4.49 -11.33 9.37
CA GLU A 52 -3.05 -11.36 9.16
C GLU A 52 -2.27 -11.00 10.45
N GLY A 53 -2.82 -10.12 11.30
CA GLY A 53 -2.22 -9.71 12.57
C GLY A 53 -0.78 -9.20 12.38
N SER A 54 0.15 -9.66 13.22
CA SER A 54 1.57 -9.29 13.12
C SER A 54 2.28 -9.79 11.86
N LYS A 55 1.62 -10.62 11.04
CA LYS A 55 2.14 -11.10 9.75
C LYS A 55 1.62 -10.27 8.58
N SER A 56 0.80 -9.24 8.84
CA SER A 56 0.33 -8.38 7.77
C SER A 56 1.50 -7.70 7.07
N LYS A 57 1.42 -7.66 5.75
CA LYS A 57 2.38 -6.94 4.92
C LYS A 57 1.99 -5.47 4.76
N ALA A 58 0.81 -5.06 5.23
CA ALA A 58 0.32 -3.70 5.07
C ALA A 58 1.16 -2.72 5.89
N ASP A 59 1.72 -1.72 5.21
CA ASP A 59 2.42 -0.59 5.83
C ASP A 59 1.45 0.58 6.06
N LEU A 60 0.42 0.70 5.21
CA LEU A 60 -0.59 1.74 5.27
C LEU A 60 -1.98 1.18 4.98
N LEU A 61 -2.98 1.63 5.73
CA LEU A 61 -4.40 1.38 5.45
C LEU A 61 -5.09 2.72 5.19
N VAL A 62 -5.75 2.85 4.04
CA VAL A 62 -6.49 4.04 3.62
C VAL A 62 -7.95 3.67 3.40
N LEU A 63 -8.85 4.23 4.19
CA LEU A 63 -10.30 3.97 4.13
C LEU A 63 -11.05 5.23 3.67
N VAL A 64 -12.35 5.12 3.41
CA VAL A 64 -13.21 6.26 3.04
C VAL A 64 -14.17 6.66 4.16
#